data_AF-A0A194R0X5-F1
#
_entry.id   AF-A0A194R0X5-F1
#
_cell.length_a   1.000
_cell.length_b   1.000
_cell.length_c   1.000
_cell.angle_alpha   90.00
_cell.angle_beta   90.00
_cell.angle_gamma   90.00
#
_symmetry.space_group_name_H-M   'P 1'
#
loop_
_entity.id
_entity.type
_entity.pdbx_description
1 polymer ?
#
loop_
_entity_poly.entity_id
_entity_poly.type
_entity_poly.pdbx_seq_one_letter_code
_entity_poly.pdbx_strand_id
1 'polypeptide(L)'
;MKCEQYACRPEVRLLQDYVGINTSPGRNLRSAVDLLKRLGDTQNIKVTVYEAKPNYPVVIFKWPGLDPKLRSILLLSHMDVVPACYEDGWTYPPFSGEINDQCEIVGRGTQDMKSITIQ
;
A
#
# COMPACT_ATOMS: atom_id res chain seq x y z
N MET A 1 21.42 4.83 -14.35
CA MET A 1 21.37 3.53 -13.62
C MET A 1 20.42 2.57 -14.35
N LYS A 2 20.67 1.26 -14.29
CA LYS A 2 19.96 0.22 -15.08
C LYS A 2 18.41 0.24 -14.94
N CYS A 3 17.89 0.77 -13.83
CA CYS A 3 16.46 0.77 -13.49
C CYS A 3 15.79 2.16 -13.54
N GLU A 4 16.48 3.21 -14.01
CA GLU A 4 15.96 4.60 -14.02
C GLU A 4 14.60 4.75 -14.70
N GLN A 5 14.34 3.95 -15.75
CA GLN A 5 13.07 3.95 -16.47
C GLN A 5 11.86 3.58 -15.60
N TYR A 6 12.05 2.83 -14.50
CA TYR A 6 11.00 2.44 -13.57
C TYR A 6 10.89 3.42 -12.40
N ALA A 7 12.03 3.90 -11.89
CA ALA A 7 12.09 4.80 -10.74
C ALA A 7 11.41 6.17 -10.95
N CYS A 8 11.19 6.56 -12.22
CA CYS A 8 10.45 7.77 -12.56
C CYS A 8 8.92 7.58 -12.63
N ARG A 9 8.41 6.34 -12.56
CA ARG A 9 6.97 6.08 -12.64
C ARG A 9 6.28 6.40 -11.31
N PRO A 10 5.18 7.17 -11.33
CA PRO A 10 4.48 7.54 -10.10
C PRO A 10 3.91 6.32 -9.35
N GLU A 11 3.48 5.28 -10.06
CA GLU A 11 2.92 4.05 -9.46
C GLU A 11 4.01 3.24 -8.74
N VAL A 12 5.22 3.21 -9.30
CA VAL A 12 6.38 2.56 -8.67
C VAL A 12 6.73 3.30 -7.38
N ARG A 13 6.84 4.64 -7.43
CA ARG A 13 7.13 5.45 -6.24
C ARG A 13 6.06 5.31 -5.16
N LEU A 14 4.79 5.27 -5.55
CA LEU A 14 3.68 5.07 -4.63
C LEU A 14 3.78 3.70 -3.92
N LEU A 15 4.15 2.65 -4.64
CA LEU A 15 4.38 1.33 -4.03
C LEU A 15 5.62 1.34 -3.11
N GLN A 16 6.72 2.00 -3.49
CA GLN A 16 7.90 2.17 -2.63
C GLN A 16 7.53 2.89 -1.31
N ASP A 17 6.81 4.02 -1.42
CA ASP A 17 6.32 4.78 -0.27
C ASP A 17 5.43 3.92 0.63
N TYR A 18 4.53 3.13 0.04
CA TYR A 18 3.64 2.28 0.83
C TYR A 18 4.40 1.15 1.51
N VAL A 19 5.35 0.50 0.82
CA VAL A 19 6.24 -0.54 1.40
C VAL A 19 7.08 0.03 2.54
N GLY A 20 7.52 1.28 2.43
CA GLY A 20 8.27 1.98 3.48
C GLY A 20 7.53 2.17 4.80
N ILE A 21 6.21 2.01 4.82
CA ILE A 21 5.40 2.15 6.03
C ILE A 21 5.30 0.79 6.74
N ASN A 22 5.91 0.68 7.92
CA ASN A 22 5.77 -0.52 8.75
C ASN A 22 4.36 -0.63 9.36
N THR A 23 3.54 -1.49 8.75
CA THR A 23 2.15 -1.79 9.15
C THR A 23 2.04 -3.11 9.92
N SER A 24 3.13 -3.58 10.54
CA SER A 24 3.12 -4.81 11.35
C SER A 24 2.23 -4.68 12.60
N PRO A 25 1.79 -5.79 13.21
CA PRO A 25 0.97 -5.76 14.42
C PRO A 25 1.54 -4.86 15.53
N GLY A 26 0.66 -4.09 16.18
CA GLY A 26 1.03 -3.15 17.24
C GLY A 26 1.57 -1.80 16.75
N ARG A 27 1.73 -1.59 15.43
CA ARG A 27 2.07 -0.28 14.85
C ARG A 27 0.83 0.60 14.65
N ASN A 28 1.05 1.90 14.59
CA ASN A 28 0.01 2.87 14.25
C ASN A 28 -0.17 2.89 12.72
N LEU A 29 -1.39 2.67 12.23
CA LEU A 29 -1.68 2.58 10.80
C LEU A 29 -2.00 3.93 10.13
N ARG A 30 -1.92 5.04 10.86
CA ARG A 30 -2.24 6.38 10.37
C ARG A 30 -1.49 6.75 9.09
N SER A 31 -0.19 6.50 9.02
CA SER A 31 0.60 6.85 7.83
C SER A 31 0.13 6.09 6.58
N ALA A 32 -0.28 4.83 6.72
CA ALA A 32 -0.85 4.05 5.63
C ALA A 32 -2.22 4.61 5.21
N VAL A 33 -3.09 4.92 6.19
CA VAL A 33 -4.40 5.54 5.92
C VAL A 33 -4.24 6.90 5.23
N ASP A 34 -3.31 7.74 5.67
CA ASP A 34 -3.06 9.06 5.09
C ASP A 34 -2.50 8.95 3.66
N LEU A 35 -1.65 7.94 3.38
CA LEU A 35 -1.21 7.64 2.01
C LEU A 35 -2.40 7.24 1.12
N LEU A 36 -3.27 6.35 1.58
CA LEU A 36 -4.44 5.91 0.81
C LEU A 36 -5.46 7.04 0.60
N LYS A 37 -5.66 7.93 1.59
CA LYS A 37 -6.50 9.12 1.41
C LYS A 37 -5.96 10.04 0.31
N ARG A 38 -4.64 10.33 0.33
CA ARG A 38 -4.00 11.13 -0.72
C ARG A 38 -4.16 10.49 -2.09
N LEU A 39 -4.02 9.16 -2.19
CA LEU A 39 -4.28 8.45 -3.44
C LEU A 39 -5.72 8.69 -3.91
N GLY A 40 -6.71 8.55 -3.03
CA GLY A 40 -8.11 8.83 -3.36
C GLY A 40 -8.33 10.25 -3.86
N ASP A 41 -7.72 11.24 -3.20
CA ASP A 41 -7.81 12.66 -3.60
C ASP A 41 -7.24 12.88 -5.01
N THR A 42 -6.10 12.26 -5.35
CA THR A 42 -5.51 12.37 -6.70
C THR A 42 -6.40 11.79 -7.80
N GLN A 43 -7.25 10.83 -7.47
CA GLN A 43 -8.19 10.18 -8.39
C GLN A 43 -9.60 10.78 -8.33
N ASN A 44 -9.81 11.81 -7.50
CA ASN A 44 -11.13 12.37 -7.20
C ASN A 44 -12.15 11.30 -6.73
N ILE A 45 -11.66 10.32 -5.96
CA ILE A 45 -12.46 9.22 -5.40
C ILE A 45 -12.76 9.53 -3.93
N LYS A 46 -14.03 9.43 -3.55
CA LYS A 46 -14.42 9.54 -2.14
C LYS A 46 -13.84 8.38 -1.33
N VAL A 47 -12.95 8.71 -0.40
CA VAL A 47 -12.41 7.78 0.59
C VAL A 47 -13.16 7.94 1.91
N THR A 48 -13.66 6.83 2.46
CA THR A 48 -14.25 6.78 3.81
C THR A 48 -13.42 5.86 4.68
N VAL A 49 -13.16 6.26 5.92
CA VAL A 49 -12.45 5.42 6.90
C VAL A 49 -13.42 5.06 8.01
N TYR A 50 -13.58 3.77 8.24
CA TYR A 50 -14.37 3.23 9.35
C TYR A 50 -13.44 2.59 10.37
N GLU A 51 -13.69 2.81 11.65
CA GLU A 51 -12.86 2.28 12.73
C GLU A 51 -13.77 1.65 13.79
N ALA A 52 -14.03 0.35 13.66
CA ALA A 52 -14.87 -0.40 14.60
C ALA A 52 -14.13 -0.73 15.90
N LYS A 53 -12.80 -0.85 15.84
CA LYS A 53 -11.90 -1.07 16.96
C LYS A 53 -10.73 -0.07 16.85
N PRO A 54 -10.31 0.59 17.95
CA PRO A 54 -9.17 1.51 17.91
C PRO A 54 -7.93 0.88 17.28
N ASN A 55 -7.33 1.58 16.33
CA ASN A 55 -6.18 1.18 15.52
C ASN A 55 -6.44 0.02 14.53
N TYR A 56 -7.71 -0.26 14.19
CA TYR A 56 -8.09 -1.20 13.13
C TYR A 56 -9.02 -0.51 12.11
N PRO A 57 -8.49 0.44 11.32
CA PRO A 57 -9.24 1.13 10.29
C PRO A 57 -9.55 0.24 9.08
N VAL A 58 -10.72 0.44 8.49
CA VAL A 58 -11.13 -0.06 7.18
C VAL A 58 -11.23 1.14 6.25
N VAL A 59 -10.37 1.19 5.23
CA VAL A 59 -10.35 2.25 4.22
C VAL A 59 -11.18 1.80 3.02
N ILE A 60 -12.18 2.59 2.65
CA ILE A 60 -13.11 2.27 1.56
C ILE A 60 -13.02 3.36 0.50
N PHE A 61 -12.57 2.97 -0.68
CA PHE A 61 -12.67 3.75 -1.91
C PHE A 61 -14.01 3.42 -2.56
N LYS A 62 -14.81 4.44 -2.88
CA LYS A 62 -16.11 4.23 -3.54
C LYS A 62 -16.12 4.90 -4.91
N TRP A 63 -16.18 4.08 -5.96
CA TRP A 63 -16.46 4.50 -7.32
C TRP A 63 -17.92 4.20 -7.66
N PRO A 64 -18.80 5.21 -7.79
CA PRO A 64 -20.19 4.99 -8.19
C PRO A 64 -20.26 4.51 -9.65
N GLY A 65 -20.90 3.35 -9.87
CA GLY A 65 -21.25 2.92 -11.21
C GLY A 65 -22.34 3.79 -11.83
N LEU A 66 -22.55 3.66 -13.14
CA LEU A 66 -23.58 4.39 -13.88
C LEU A 66 -25.01 3.99 -13.47
N ASP A 67 -25.22 2.72 -13.10
CA ASP A 67 -26.50 2.22 -12.60
C ASP A 67 -26.39 1.78 -11.12
N PRO A 68 -26.97 2.53 -10.17
CA PRO A 68 -26.93 2.20 -8.74
C PRO A 68 -27.76 0.98 -8.36
N LYS A 69 -28.57 0.40 -9.26
CA LYS A 69 -29.36 -0.81 -9.00
C LYS A 69 -28.57 -2.10 -9.17
N LEU A 70 -27.43 -2.05 -9.87
CA LEU A 70 -26.57 -3.22 -10.06
C LEU A 70 -25.82 -3.55 -8.77
N ARG A 71 -25.43 -4.82 -8.63
CA ARG A 71 -24.60 -5.26 -7.51
C ARG A 71 -23.21 -4.64 -7.60
N SER A 72 -22.65 -4.27 -6.45
CA SER A 72 -21.28 -3.75 -6.37
C SER A 72 -20.24 -4.84 -6.63
N ILE A 73 -19.11 -4.44 -7.20
CA ILE A 73 -17.89 -5.25 -7.25
C ILE A 73 -17.01 -4.81 -6.07
N LEU A 74 -16.46 -5.77 -5.35
CA LEU A 74 -15.58 -5.51 -4.22
C LEU A 74 -14.17 -5.97 -4.57
N LEU A 75 -13.24 -5.03 -4.58
CA LEU A 75 -11.80 -5.31 -4.66
C LEU A 75 -11.25 -5.23 -3.24
N LEU A 76 -10.71 -6.34 -2.74
CA LEU A 76 -10.23 -6.45 -1.36
C LEU A 76 -8.71 -6.55 -1.34
N SER A 77 -8.12 -5.83 -0.40
CA SER A 77 -6.74 -6.00 0.03
C SER A 77 -6.63 -5.77 1.53
N HIS A 78 -5.50 -6.14 2.10
CA HIS A 78 -5.15 -5.82 3.48
C HIS A 78 -3.92 -4.90 3.52
N MET A 79 -3.77 -4.18 4.63
CA MET A 79 -2.71 -3.18 4.82
C MET A 79 -1.57 -3.70 5.68
N ASP A 80 -1.91 -4.60 6.61
CA ASP A 80 -0.98 -5.13 7.58
C ASP A 80 -0.01 -6.12 6.93
N VAL A 81 1.11 -6.32 7.61
CA VAL A 81 2.15 -7.23 7.14
C VAL A 81 2.69 -7.99 8.33
N VAL A 82 3.28 -9.16 8.08
CA VAL A 82 4.00 -9.85 9.15
C VAL A 82 5.24 -9.05 9.58
N PRO A 83 5.64 -9.11 10.86
CA PRO A 83 6.88 -8.49 11.32
C PRO A 83 8.09 -8.95 10.49
N ALA A 84 9.06 -8.05 10.34
CA ALA A 84 10.33 -8.32 9.69
C ALA A 84 11.41 -7.41 10.26
N CYS A 85 12.59 -7.94 10.49
CA CYS A 85 13.79 -7.19 10.84
C CYS A 85 15.00 -7.68 10.04
N TYR A 86 16.11 -6.94 10.10
CA TYR A 86 17.31 -7.29 9.34
C TYR A 86 17.89 -8.64 9.80
N GLU A 87 17.77 -8.92 11.10
CA GLU A 87 18.23 -10.14 11.78
C GLU A 87 17.51 -11.40 11.29
N ASP A 88 16.36 -11.28 10.62
CA ASP A 88 15.65 -12.40 9.99
C ASP A 88 16.31 -12.89 8.68
N GLY A 89 17.46 -12.32 8.31
CA GLY A 89 18.22 -12.70 7.11
C GLY A 89 17.89 -11.88 5.86
N TRP A 90 17.37 -10.66 6.03
CA TRP A 90 17.11 -9.77 4.90
C TRP A 90 18.40 -9.17 4.34
N THR A 91 18.53 -9.19 3.02
CA THR A 91 19.63 -8.50 2.32
C THR A 91 19.47 -6.97 2.35
N TYR A 92 18.24 -6.48 2.44
CA TYR A 92 17.87 -5.05 2.46
C TYR A 92 16.95 -4.76 3.65
N PRO A 93 16.94 -3.53 4.21
CA PRO A 93 16.02 -3.21 5.29
C PRO A 93 14.57 -3.50 4.87
N PRO A 94 13.79 -4.26 5.67
CA PRO A 94 12.51 -4.81 5.22
C PRO A 94 11.45 -3.74 4.92
N PHE A 95 11.63 -2.51 5.39
CA PHE A 95 10.74 -1.39 5.11
C PHE A 95 11.47 -0.26 4.37
N SER A 96 12.42 -0.60 3.49
CA SER A 96 13.10 0.40 2.64
C SER A 96 12.30 0.75 1.39
N GLY A 97 11.66 -0.24 0.76
CA GLY A 97 11.03 -0.06 -0.55
C GLY A 97 12.06 0.26 -1.65
N GLU A 98 13.32 -0.11 -1.47
CA GLU A 98 14.39 0.17 -2.45
C GLU A 98 14.21 -0.63 -3.74
N ILE A 99 14.78 -0.14 -4.84
CA ILE A 99 14.89 -0.89 -6.10
C ILE A 99 16.32 -1.42 -6.18
N ASN A 100 16.48 -2.75 -6.28
CA ASN A 100 17.80 -3.39 -6.39
C ASN A 100 18.38 -3.30 -7.83
N ASP A 101 19.61 -3.80 -8.02
CA ASP A 101 20.30 -3.79 -9.31
C ASP A 101 19.63 -4.66 -10.39
N GLN A 102 18.71 -5.54 -9.97
CA GLN A 102 17.87 -6.40 -10.79
C GLN A 102 16.53 -5.74 -11.14
N CYS A 103 16.30 -4.50 -10.70
CA CYS A 103 15.09 -3.71 -10.93
C CYS A 103 13.83 -4.25 -10.22
N GLU A 104 14.01 -4.83 -9.03
CA GLU A 104 12.93 -5.33 -8.18
C GLU A 104 12.74 -4.39 -6.97
N ILE A 105 11.50 -4.11 -6.60
CA ILE A 105 11.21 -3.43 -5.33
C ILE A 105 11.38 -4.44 -4.19
N VAL A 106 12.31 -4.19 -3.28
CA VAL A 106 12.58 -5.04 -2.12
C VAL A 106 11.91 -4.46 -0.87
N GLY A 107 11.22 -5.33 -0.13
CA GLY A 107 10.60 -4.97 1.14
C GLY A 107 9.43 -5.87 1.52
N ARG A 108 9.13 -5.91 2.82
CA ARG A 108 7.97 -6.56 3.40
C ARG A 108 6.70 -5.89 2.90
N GLY A 109 5.82 -6.69 2.31
CA GLY A 109 4.53 -6.25 1.81
C GLY A 109 4.46 -6.08 0.29
N THR A 110 5.60 -6.14 -0.41
CA THR A 110 5.64 -5.98 -1.88
C THR A 110 4.78 -7.03 -2.59
N GLN A 111 4.88 -8.30 -2.20
CA GLN A 111 4.03 -9.37 -2.75
C GLN A 111 2.71 -9.54 -1.97
N ASP A 112 2.76 -9.49 -0.64
CA ASP A 112 1.59 -9.72 0.23
C ASP A 112 1.30 -8.51 1.14
N MET A 113 0.32 -7.66 0.82
CA MET A 113 -0.31 -7.54 -0.51
C MET A 113 -0.41 -6.08 -0.96
N LYS A 114 0.58 -5.26 -0.58
CA LYS A 114 0.60 -3.82 -0.89
C LYS A 114 0.62 -3.58 -2.40
N SER A 115 1.24 -4.45 -3.19
CA SER A 115 1.16 -4.37 -4.66
C SER A 115 -0.28 -4.46 -5.18
N ILE A 116 -1.10 -5.36 -4.65
CA ILE A 116 -2.51 -5.50 -5.06
C ILE A 116 -3.32 -4.24 -4.73
N THR A 117 -2.93 -3.49 -3.69
CA THR A 117 -3.57 -2.21 -3.35
C THR A 117 -3.23 -1.09 -4.33
N ILE A 118 -2.05 -1.14 -4.97
CA ILE A 118 -1.49 -0.07 -5.82
C ILE A 118 -1.58 -0.40 -7.33
N GLN A 119 -2.25 -1.50 -7.71
CA GLN A 119 -2.42 -1.91 -9.12
C GLN A 119 -3.06 -0.84 -10.02
#